data_AF-A0A849FD58-F1
#
_entry.id   AF-A0A849FD58-F1
#
_cell.length_a   1.000
_cell.length_b   1.000
_cell.length_c   1.000
_cell.angle_alpha   90.00
_cell.angle_beta   90.00
_cell.angle_gamma   90.00
#
_symmetry.space_group_name_H-M   'P 1'
#
loop_
_entity.id
_entity.type
_entity.pdbx_description
1 polymer ?
#
loop_
_entity_poly.entity_id
_entity_poly.type
_entity_poly.pdbx_seq_one_letter_code
_entity_poly.pdbx_strand_id
1 'polypeptide(L)'
;MTDVPIADRARFDRIRYAQLWEDGDVLNAAMGDLAGGEVVSICSAGDNAIGLLLLDPARVHAVDLSPAQLECLYLRIAAYRTLKHEEFLELMGARASARRAELLARALTGASPE
;
A
#
# COMPACT_ATOMS: atom_id res chain seq x y z
N MET A 1 20.80 -0.95 25.77
CA MET A 1 20.03 -0.40 24.64
C MET A 1 19.63 1.01 25.02
N THR A 2 19.85 1.99 24.16
CA THR A 2 19.31 3.34 24.41
C THR A 2 17.78 3.27 24.30
N ASP A 3 17.04 3.90 25.21
CA ASP A 3 15.56 3.90 25.26
C ASP A 3 14.90 4.94 24.34
N VAL A 4 15.68 5.62 23.50
CA VAL A 4 15.16 6.64 22.58
C VAL A 4 14.28 5.96 21.50
N PRO A 5 13.01 6.35 21.33
CA PRO A 5 12.12 5.79 20.30
C PRO A 5 12.72 5.81 18.90
N ILE A 6 12.35 4.85 18.05
CA ILE A 6 12.83 4.79 16.65
C ILE A 6 12.43 6.04 15.84
N ALA A 7 11.28 6.65 16.18
CA ALA A 7 10.79 7.89 15.59
C ALA A 7 11.79 9.05 15.70
N ASP A 8 12.63 9.05 16.75
CA ASP A 8 13.60 10.11 17.01
C ASP A 8 14.99 9.81 16.41
N ARG A 9 15.20 8.61 15.87
CA ARG A 9 16.49 8.15 15.31
C ARG A 9 16.48 8.01 13.79
N ALA A 10 15.32 8.06 13.16
CA ALA A 10 15.16 7.90 11.73
C ALA A 10 14.12 8.86 11.18
N ARG A 11 14.30 9.26 9.92
CA ARG A 11 13.32 10.07 9.21
C ARG A 11 12.20 9.19 8.63
N PHE A 12 10.96 9.65 8.80
CA PHE A 12 9.72 9.02 8.34
C PHE A 12 8.87 9.96 7.47
N ASP A 13 9.43 11.10 7.06
CA ASP A 13 8.80 12.15 6.24
C ASP A 13 8.92 11.91 4.74
N ARG A 14 9.52 10.79 4.31
CA ARG A 14 9.76 10.45 2.91
C ARG A 14 9.25 9.07 2.59
N ILE A 15 8.85 8.88 1.33
CA ILE A 15 8.61 7.55 0.76
C ILE A 15 9.95 6.79 0.80
N ARG A 16 10.03 5.75 1.63
CA ARG A 16 11.26 4.95 1.79
C ARG A 16 11.34 3.82 0.78
N TYR A 17 10.20 3.26 0.45
CA TYR A 17 9.97 2.31 -0.64
C TYR A 17 8.60 2.64 -1.23
N ALA A 18 8.50 2.59 -2.56
CA ALA A 18 7.26 2.91 -3.25
C ALA A 18 6.40 1.67 -3.50
N GLN A 19 6.96 0.47 -3.36
CA GLN A 19 6.34 -0.85 -3.51
C GLN A 19 7.10 -1.85 -2.62
N LEU A 20 6.41 -2.88 -2.12
CA LEU A 20 7.04 -4.04 -1.48
C LEU A 20 7.72 -4.96 -2.51
N TRP A 21 8.75 -5.70 -2.07
CA TRP A 21 9.53 -6.62 -2.93
C TRP A 21 9.09 -8.08 -2.78
N GLU A 22 8.35 -8.38 -1.72
CA GLU A 22 7.85 -9.70 -1.39
C GLU A 22 6.89 -10.25 -2.46
N ASP A 23 6.89 -11.57 -2.60
CA ASP A 23 5.93 -12.28 -3.44
C ASP A 23 4.59 -12.39 -2.71
N GLY A 24 3.55 -11.78 -3.28
CA GLY A 24 2.20 -11.78 -2.73
C GLY A 24 1.56 -13.17 -2.68
N ASP A 25 1.89 -14.07 -3.61
CA ASP A 25 1.35 -15.43 -3.62
C ASP A 25 1.95 -16.25 -2.46
N VAL A 26 3.24 -16.06 -2.17
CA VAL A 26 3.91 -16.68 -1.03
C VAL A 26 3.32 -16.18 0.29
N LEU A 27 3.07 -14.86 0.40
CA LEU A 27 2.38 -14.29 1.57
C LEU A 27 1.00 -14.92 1.75
N ASN A 28 0.20 -14.95 0.69
CA ASN A 28 -1.16 -15.47 0.74
C ASN A 28 -1.20 -16.95 1.11
N ALA A 29 -0.31 -17.75 0.53
CA ALA A 29 -0.19 -19.17 0.86
C ALA A 29 0.23 -19.42 2.31
N ALA A 30 1.11 -18.56 2.86
CA ALA A 30 1.55 -18.68 4.25
C ALA A 30 0.47 -18.26 5.25
N MET A 31 -0.35 -17.26 4.91
CA MET A 31 -1.43 -16.78 5.77
C MET A 31 -2.65 -17.70 5.77
N GLY A 32 -2.95 -18.34 4.63
CA GLY A 32 -4.09 -19.24 4.50
C GLY A 32 -5.44 -18.51 4.47
N ASP A 33 -6.48 -19.13 5.01
CA ASP A 33 -7.83 -18.55 5.09
C ASP A 33 -7.95 -17.58 6.28
N LEU A 34 -8.45 -16.37 6.02
CA LEU A 34 -8.66 -15.33 7.02
C LEU A 34 -10.13 -14.93 7.15
N ALA A 35 -11.07 -15.71 6.60
CA ALA A 35 -12.50 -15.43 6.58
C ALA A 35 -13.04 -14.94 7.94
N GLY A 36 -13.57 -13.72 7.96
CA GLY A 36 -14.17 -13.10 9.15
C GLY A 36 -13.17 -12.61 10.21
N GLY A 37 -11.86 -12.75 9.99
CA GLY A 37 -10.80 -12.31 10.90
C GLY A 37 -10.40 -10.84 10.73
N GLU A 38 -9.70 -10.30 11.72
CA GLU A 38 -9.05 -8.97 11.65
C GLU A 38 -7.53 -9.14 11.66
N VAL A 39 -6.84 -8.51 10.72
CA VAL A 39 -5.38 -8.66 10.55
C VAL A 39 -4.69 -7.31 10.62
N VAL A 40 -3.57 -7.25 11.33
CA VAL A 40 -2.69 -6.09 11.35
C VAL A 40 -1.53 -6.33 10.39
N SER A 41 -1.31 -5.41 9.46
CA SER A 41 -0.15 -5.41 8.56
C SER A 41 0.65 -4.14 8.79
N ILE A 42 1.98 -4.26 8.81
CA ILE A 42 2.83 -3.09 8.57
C ILE A 42 2.47 -2.60 7.16
N CYS A 43 2.09 -1.33 7.03
CA CYS A 43 1.57 -0.77 5.79
C CYS A 43 2.62 -0.91 4.69
N SER A 44 3.82 -0.37 4.94
CA SER A 44 4.95 -0.50 4.03
C SER A 44 4.62 -0.09 2.58
N ALA A 45 3.87 1.01 2.39
CA ALA A 45 3.27 1.47 1.14
C ALA A 45 2.00 0.72 0.69
N GLY A 46 1.70 -0.44 1.26
CA GLY A 46 0.35 -1.02 1.24
C GLY A 46 0.15 -2.25 0.35
N ASP A 47 1.14 -2.71 -0.42
CA ASP A 47 0.95 -3.82 -1.37
C ASP A 47 0.51 -5.11 -0.66
N ASN A 48 1.22 -5.52 0.40
CA ASN A 48 0.86 -6.72 1.19
C ASN A 48 -0.46 -6.52 1.95
N ALA A 49 -0.69 -5.34 2.53
CA ALA A 49 -1.92 -5.07 3.26
C ALA A 49 -3.16 -5.21 2.36
N ILE A 50 -3.07 -4.75 1.10
CA ILE A 50 -4.15 -4.95 0.12
C ILE A 50 -4.19 -6.41 -0.34
N GLY A 51 -3.04 -7.05 -0.54
CA GLY A 51 -2.97 -8.47 -0.92
C GLY A 51 -3.71 -9.40 0.04
N LEU A 52 -3.63 -9.13 1.34
CA LEU A 52 -4.35 -9.88 2.38
C LEU A 52 -5.88 -9.82 2.24
N LEU A 53 -6.44 -8.81 1.56
CA LEU A 53 -7.89 -8.74 1.30
C LEU A 53 -8.38 -9.86 0.39
N LEU A 54 -7.49 -10.52 -0.36
CA LEU A 54 -7.82 -11.69 -1.19
C LEU A 54 -8.18 -12.93 -0.35
N LEU A 55 -7.89 -12.91 0.96
CA LEU A 55 -8.13 -14.01 1.89
C LEU A 55 -9.43 -13.85 2.70
N ASP A 56 -10.33 -12.96 2.26
CA ASP A 56 -11.64 -12.65 2.85
C ASP A 56 -11.66 -12.21 4.34
N PRO A 57 -10.67 -11.44 4.85
CA PRO A 57 -10.74 -10.94 6.22
C PRO A 57 -11.91 -9.97 6.39
N ALA A 58 -12.46 -9.90 7.61
CA ALA A 58 -13.41 -8.85 7.97
C ALA A 58 -12.77 -7.45 7.93
N ARG A 59 -11.48 -7.34 8.28
CA ARG A 59 -10.74 -6.07 8.27
C ARG A 59 -9.23 -6.28 8.17
N VAL A 60 -8.55 -5.40 7.43
CA VAL A 60 -7.08 -5.25 7.47
C VAL A 60 -6.72 -3.88 8.04
N HIS A 61 -5.95 -3.87 9.12
CA HIS A 61 -5.39 -2.67 9.74
C HIS A 61 -3.96 -2.47 9.23
N ALA A 62 -3.78 -1.58 8.26
CA ALA A 62 -2.47 -1.18 7.78
C ALA A 62 -1.89 -0.07 8.67
N VAL A 63 -0.74 -0.31 9.31
CA VAL A 63 -0.12 0.63 10.25
C VAL A 63 1.29 1.03 9.81
N ASP A 64 1.63 2.30 9.91
CA ASP A 64 2.97 2.80 9.62
C ASP A 64 3.33 3.97 10.53
N LEU A 65 4.62 4.14 10.81
CA LEU A 65 5.15 5.35 11.46
C LEU A 65 5.33 6.49 10.45
N SER A 66 5.36 6.18 9.15
CA SER A 66 5.50 7.15 8.07
C SER A 66 4.16 7.55 7.48
N PRO A 67 3.74 8.82 7.62
CA PRO A 67 2.59 9.34 6.89
C PRO A 67 2.74 9.17 5.38
N ALA A 68 3.95 9.37 4.84
CA ALA A 68 4.22 9.20 3.42
C ALA A 68 3.92 7.77 2.92
N GLN A 69 4.13 6.74 3.75
CA GLN A 69 3.77 5.37 3.39
C GLN A 69 2.26 5.11 3.43
N LEU A 70 1.56 5.73 4.38
CA LEU A 70 0.09 5.70 4.41
C LEU A 70 -0.51 6.40 3.18
N GLU A 71 0.04 7.54 2.76
CA GLU A 71 -0.39 8.21 1.52
C GLU A 71 -0.19 7.33 0.28
N CYS A 72 0.87 6.51 0.24
CA CYS A 72 1.06 5.53 -0.84
C CYS A 72 -0.03 4.45 -0.84
N LEU A 73 -0.50 4.01 0.34
CA LEU A 73 -1.63 3.09 0.46
C LEU A 73 -2.92 3.73 -0.04
N TYR A 74 -3.23 4.95 0.40
CA TYR A 74 -4.42 5.68 -0.05
C TYR A 74 -4.42 5.90 -1.56
N LEU A 75 -3.27 6.26 -2.15
CA LEU A 75 -3.11 6.36 -3.59
C LEU A 75 -3.45 5.04 -4.30
N ARG A 76 -2.98 3.89 -3.81
CA ARG A 76 -3.31 2.58 -4.40
C ARG A 76 -4.79 2.27 -4.31
N ILE A 77 -5.41 2.47 -3.15
CA ILE A 77 -6.85 2.26 -2.96
C ILE A 77 -7.64 3.11 -3.95
N ALA A 78 -7.27 4.38 -4.10
CA ALA A 78 -7.92 5.28 -5.05
C ALA A 78 -7.67 4.88 -6.50
N ALA A 79 -6.45 4.46 -6.85
CA ALA A 79 -6.10 3.97 -8.18
C ALA A 79 -6.90 2.71 -8.55
N TYR A 80 -7.09 1.76 -7.63
CA TYR A 80 -7.93 0.58 -7.87
C TYR A 80 -9.41 0.94 -8.14
N ARG A 81 -9.89 2.06 -7.58
CA ARG A 81 -11.27 2.53 -7.77
C ARG A 81 -11.47 3.35 -9.04
N THR A 82 -10.42 4.00 -9.55
CA THR A 82 -10.54 5.05 -10.59
C THR A 82 -9.81 4.73 -11.90
N LEU A 83 -8.86 3.80 -11.88
CA LEU A 83 -8.05 3.41 -13.03
C LEU A 83 -8.39 2.00 -13.48
N LYS A 84 -8.27 1.76 -14.79
CA LYS A 84 -8.27 0.39 -15.33
C LYS A 84 -6.96 -0.31 -14.95
N HIS A 85 -6.97 -1.64 -14.99
CA HIS A 85 -5.78 -2.44 -14.65
C HIS A 85 -4.52 -2.04 -15.46
N GLU A 86 -4.65 -1.79 -16.77
CA GLU A 86 -3.53 -1.35 -17.60
C GLU A 86 -2.97 0.02 -17.19
N GLU A 87 -3.86 0.95 -16.83
CA GLU A 87 -3.52 2.30 -16.36
C GLU A 87 -2.85 2.24 -14.99
N PHE A 88 -3.32 1.36 -14.10
CA PHE A 88 -2.68 1.09 -12.82
C PHE A 88 -1.24 0.58 -13.02
N LEU A 89 -1.03 -0.39 -13.91
CA LEU A 89 0.31 -0.91 -14.21
C LEU A 89 1.25 0.17 -14.80
N GLU A 90 0.72 1.09 -15.59
CA GLU A 90 1.46 2.26 -16.06
C GLU A 90 1.86 3.18 -14.90
N LEU A 91 0.89 3.55 -14.04
CA LEU A 91 1.11 4.43 -12.90
C LEU A 91 2.15 3.84 -11.92
N MET A 92 2.02 2.55 -11.60
CA MET A 92 2.93 1.84 -10.68
C MET A 92 4.31 1.51 -11.30
N GLY A 93 4.54 1.86 -12.56
CA GLY A 93 5.86 1.69 -13.19
C GLY A 93 6.14 0.29 -13.77
N ALA A 94 5.20 -0.66 -13.64
CA ALA A 94 5.31 -2.00 -14.24
C ALA A 94 5.23 -1.96 -15.77
N ARG A 95 4.64 -0.90 -16.35
CA ARG A 95 4.63 -0.64 -17.79
C ARG A 95 5.20 0.74 -18.09
N ALA A 96 5.88 0.88 -19.22
CA ALA A 96 6.33 2.18 -19.73
C ALA A 96 5.12 3.09 -20.00
N SER A 97 5.25 4.37 -19.68
CA SER A 97 4.16 5.33 -19.83
C SER A 97 4.69 6.76 -19.94
N ALA A 98 4.11 7.52 -20.86
CA ALA A 98 4.32 8.97 -21.01
C ALA A 98 3.26 9.80 -20.27
N ARG A 99 2.27 9.16 -19.64
CA ARG A 99 1.08 9.81 -19.06
C ARG A 99 0.90 9.58 -17.56
N ARG A 100 1.95 9.17 -16.85
CA ARG A 100 1.88 8.89 -15.40
C ARG A 100 1.37 10.07 -14.57
N ALA A 101 1.71 11.30 -14.96
CA ALA A 101 1.22 12.50 -14.26
C ALA A 101 -0.31 12.63 -14.35
N GLU A 102 -0.90 12.34 -15.52
CA GLU A 102 -2.36 12.32 -15.71
C GLU A 102 -3.02 11.20 -14.91
N LEU A 103 -2.43 10.00 -14.95
CA LEU A 103 -2.94 8.84 -14.20
C LEU A 103 -2.88 9.08 -12.69
N LEU A 104 -1.80 9.70 -12.20
CA LEU A 104 -1.66 10.11 -10.81
C LEU A 104 -2.73 11.13 -10.43
N ALA A 105 -2.90 12.19 -11.24
CA ALA A 105 -3.92 13.20 -10.99
C ALA A 105 -5.33 12.60 -10.94
N ARG A 106 -5.65 11.67 -11.84
CA ARG A 106 -6.93 10.93 -11.85
C ARG A 106 -7.09 10.11 -10.58
N ALA A 107 -6.08 9.32 -10.19
CA ALA A 107 -6.13 8.52 -8.97
C ALA A 107 -6.35 9.39 -7.73
N LEU A 108 -5.70 10.55 -7.65
CA LEU A 108 -5.83 11.47 -6.52
C LEU A 108 -7.22 12.09 -6.39
N THR A 109 -8.06 12.10 -7.44
CA THR A 109 -9.46 12.56 -7.31
C THR A 109 -10.31 11.64 -6.43
N GLY A 110 -9.94 10.36 -6.31
CA GLY A 110 -10.58 9.38 -5.43
C GLY A 110 -9.81 9.11 -4.14
N ALA A 111 -8.66 9.77 -3.93
CA ALA A 111 -7.84 9.61 -2.74
C ALA A 111 -8.36 10.57 -1.67
N SER A 112 -9.36 10.13 -0.91
CA SER A 112 -9.68 10.75 0.37
C SER A 112 -8.89 10.00 1.45
N PRO A 113 -7.98 10.65 2.20
CA PRO A 113 -7.88 10.27 3.61
C PRO A 113 -9.28 10.55 4.18
N GLU A 114 -9.84 9.65 4.98
CA GLU A 114 -11.19 9.83 5.54
C GLU A 114 -11.51 11.28 5.97
#